data_AF-A0A1M6KWB6-F1
#
_entry.id   AF-A0A1M6KWB6-F1
#
_cell.length_a   1.000
_cell.length_b   1.000
_cell.length_c   1.000
_cell.angle_alpha   90.00
_cell.angle_beta   90.00
_cell.angle_gamma   90.00
#
_symmetry.space_group_name_H-M   'P 1'
#
loop_
_entity.id
_entity.type
_entity.pdbx_description
1 polymer ?
#
loop_
_entity_poly.entity_id
_entity_poly.type
_entity_poly.pdbx_seq_one_letter_code
_entity_poly.pdbx_strand_id
1 'polypeptide(L)'
;MNGAGTTFFIALCTVLIGAVFGAVVGLVAGYVGGWFDEVVMRINDMLTAFPSILLALIFVSILGPGTFNIILALGILFIPSFARIVRSEMIRLKELNFVKSARLMGAGRLRIIFVHILPNTYKTLLTTVAVGFNNAVLAEAGMSYLGLGVQPPGASLGRMLLEAQSYLFTAPWSALFPGITIVVIILGFSLISEGLGEENA
;
A
#
# COMPACT_ATOMS: atom_id res chain seq x y z
N MET A 1 6.14 -23.92 -4.52
CA MET A 1 5.54 -23.06 -3.48
C MET A 1 6.33 -21.77 -3.19
N ASN A 2 7.56 -21.60 -3.72
CA ASN A 2 8.34 -20.35 -3.53
C ASN A 2 7.69 -19.09 -4.14
N GLY A 3 6.83 -19.25 -5.15
CA GLY A 3 6.12 -18.14 -5.81
C GLY A 3 5.22 -17.34 -4.86
N ALA A 4 4.42 -18.04 -4.05
CA ALA A 4 3.52 -17.40 -3.09
C ALA A 4 4.28 -16.62 -2.01
N GLY A 5 5.37 -17.19 -1.47
CA GLY A 5 6.21 -16.52 -0.48
C GLY A 5 6.86 -15.24 -1.03
N THR A 6 7.34 -15.27 -2.27
CA THR A 6 7.94 -14.09 -2.91
C THR A 6 6.91 -12.99 -3.17
N THR A 7 5.74 -13.33 -3.73
CA THR A 7 4.65 -12.36 -3.93
C THR A 7 4.20 -11.75 -2.60
N PHE A 8 4.03 -12.58 -1.56
CA PHE A 8 3.68 -12.11 -0.22
C PHE A 8 4.73 -11.14 0.34
N PHE A 9 6.01 -11.49 0.24
CA PHE A 9 7.11 -10.66 0.72
C PHE A 9 7.16 -9.29 0.02
N ILE A 10 7.05 -9.28 -1.31
CA ILE A 10 7.04 -8.04 -2.10
C ILE A 10 5.86 -7.17 -1.71
N ALA A 11 4.65 -7.76 -1.62
CA ALA A 11 3.45 -7.03 -1.24
C ALA A 11 3.55 -6.45 0.18
N LEU A 12 4.06 -7.22 1.13
CA LEU A 12 4.25 -6.76 2.50
C LEU A 12 5.24 -5.58 2.58
N CYS A 13 6.42 -5.70 1.96
CA CYS A 13 7.40 -4.62 1.95
C CYS A 13 6.86 -3.35 1.27
N THR A 14 6.19 -3.51 0.12
CA THR A 14 5.55 -2.42 -0.62
C THR A 14 4.57 -1.64 0.27
N VAL A 15 3.68 -2.37 0.95
CA VAL A 15 2.68 -1.76 1.82
C VAL A 15 3.31 -1.09 3.04
N LEU A 16 4.31 -1.72 3.65
CA LEU A 16 4.99 -1.12 4.81
C LEU A 16 5.69 0.20 4.44
N ILE A 17 6.33 0.27 3.26
CA ILE A 17 6.90 1.52 2.75
C ILE A 17 5.79 2.55 2.57
N GLY A 18 4.72 2.21 1.84
CA GLY A 18 3.59 3.12 1.60
C GLY A 18 2.94 3.60 2.90
N ALA A 19 2.73 2.70 3.86
CA ALA A 19 2.09 2.99 5.14
C ALA A 19 2.97 3.86 6.03
N VAL A 20 4.26 3.57 6.16
CA VAL A 20 5.17 4.35 7.03
C VAL A 20 5.37 5.75 6.47
N PHE A 21 5.80 5.87 5.21
CA PHE A 21 6.05 7.19 4.62
C PHE A 21 4.75 7.97 4.39
N GLY A 22 3.68 7.29 3.97
CA GLY A 22 2.35 7.89 3.84
C GLY A 22 1.83 8.39 5.18
N ALA A 23 1.96 7.63 6.26
CA ALA A 23 1.52 8.09 7.58
C ALA A 23 2.29 9.31 8.05
N VAL A 24 3.61 9.36 7.85
CA VAL A 24 4.41 10.54 8.19
C VAL A 24 3.94 11.75 7.40
N VAL A 25 3.81 11.63 6.07
CA VAL A 25 3.35 12.73 5.20
C VAL A 25 1.94 13.19 5.61
N GLY A 26 1.02 12.25 5.83
CA GLY A 26 -0.38 12.54 6.19
C GLY A 26 -0.51 13.21 7.56
N LEU A 27 0.22 12.75 8.58
CA LEU A 27 0.23 13.37 9.91
C LEU A 27 0.77 14.79 9.85
N VAL A 28 1.89 15.01 9.14
CA VAL A 28 2.50 16.34 9.03
C VAL A 28 1.58 17.29 8.25
N ALA A 29 1.08 16.87 7.10
CA ALA A 29 0.17 17.68 6.28
C ALA A 29 -1.12 18.02 7.04
N GLY A 30 -1.79 17.03 7.65
CA GLY A 30 -3.02 17.24 8.40
C GLY A 30 -2.84 18.03 9.70
N TYR A 31 -1.66 17.96 10.33
CA TYR A 31 -1.38 18.71 11.56
C TYR A 31 -1.10 20.19 11.28
N VAL A 32 -0.18 20.46 10.33
CA VAL A 32 0.25 21.81 9.94
C VAL A 32 -0.88 22.57 9.26
N GLY A 33 -1.58 21.93 8.33
CA GLY A 33 -2.67 22.53 7.55
C GLY A 33 -2.21 23.70 6.65
N GLY A 34 -3.18 24.44 6.13
CA GLY A 34 -2.94 25.65 5.33
C GLY A 34 -2.28 25.36 3.98
N TRP A 35 -1.37 26.25 3.54
CA TRP A 35 -0.74 26.15 2.22
C TRP A 35 0.20 24.95 2.07
N PHE A 36 0.90 24.56 3.15
CA PHE A 36 1.78 23.38 3.12
C PHE A 36 0.98 22.11 2.80
N ASP A 37 -0.15 21.96 3.47
CA ASP A 37 -1.08 20.86 3.26
C ASP A 37 -1.62 20.83 1.82
N GLU A 38 -2.07 21.98 1.31
CA GLU A 38 -2.55 22.10 -0.07
C GLU A 38 -1.46 21.70 -1.08
N VAL A 39 -0.22 22.17 -0.93
CA VAL A 39 0.88 21.82 -1.85
C VAL A 39 1.20 20.32 -1.83
N VAL A 40 1.31 19.73 -0.64
CA VAL A 40 1.59 18.30 -0.49
C VAL A 40 0.47 17.46 -1.08
N MET A 41 -0.79 17.83 -0.81
CA MET A 41 -1.94 17.12 -1.35
C MET A 41 -2.08 17.30 -2.86
N ARG A 42 -1.72 18.46 -3.42
CA ARG A 42 -1.66 18.67 -4.88
C ARG A 42 -0.66 17.74 -5.55
N ILE A 43 0.53 17.55 -4.97
CA ILE A 43 1.51 16.60 -5.49
C ILE A 43 0.95 15.17 -5.44
N ASN A 44 0.34 14.78 -4.33
CA ASN A 44 -0.32 13.48 -4.20
C ASN A 44 -1.43 13.29 -5.25
N ASP A 45 -2.27 14.30 -5.45
CA ASP A 45 -3.37 14.27 -6.42
C ASP A 45 -2.84 14.15 -7.84
N MET A 46 -1.77 14.88 -8.18
CA MET A 46 -1.07 14.76 -9.48
C MET A 46 -0.54 13.35 -9.72
N LEU A 47 0.07 12.71 -8.72
CA LEU A 47 0.55 11.32 -8.84
C LEU A 47 -0.62 10.35 -9.04
N THR A 48 -1.69 10.49 -8.25
CA THR A 48 -2.85 9.59 -8.33
C THR A 48 -3.74 9.82 -9.56
N ALA A 49 -3.56 10.92 -10.28
CA ALA A 49 -4.29 11.20 -11.52
C ALA A 49 -3.83 10.29 -12.67
N PHE A 50 -2.61 9.78 -12.62
CA PHE A 50 -2.12 8.79 -13.58
C PHE A 50 -2.54 7.38 -13.16
N PRO A 51 -2.89 6.50 -14.10
CA PRO A 51 -3.07 5.08 -13.81
C PRO A 51 -1.82 4.51 -13.13
N SER A 52 -2.00 3.91 -11.95
CA SER A 52 -0.90 3.45 -11.09
C SER A 52 0.03 2.45 -11.79
N ILE A 53 -0.53 1.59 -12.65
CA ILE A 53 0.26 0.65 -13.43
C ILE A 53 1.18 1.36 -14.44
N LEU A 54 0.70 2.41 -15.11
CA LEU A 54 1.53 3.16 -16.06
C LEU A 54 2.69 3.86 -15.36
N LEU A 55 2.44 4.45 -14.19
CA LEU A 55 3.51 5.01 -13.37
C LEU A 55 4.52 3.93 -12.95
N ALA A 56 4.05 2.78 -12.49
CA ALA A 56 4.93 1.68 -12.11
C ALA A 56 5.82 1.22 -13.27
N LEU A 57 5.28 1.14 -14.49
CA LEU A 57 6.04 0.82 -15.69
C LEU A 57 7.13 1.87 -15.97
N ILE A 58 6.83 3.17 -15.82
CA ILE A 58 7.82 4.24 -15.99
C ILE A 58 8.94 4.14 -14.94
N PHE A 59 8.59 3.89 -13.67
CA PHE A 59 9.61 3.74 -12.62
C PHE A 59 10.51 2.53 -12.90
N VAL A 60 9.94 1.39 -13.29
CA VAL A 60 10.72 0.18 -13.53
C VAL A 60 11.48 0.23 -14.86
N SER A 61 11.02 0.97 -15.87
CA SER A 61 11.82 1.19 -17.09
C SER A 61 13.09 2.00 -16.82
N ILE A 62 13.07 2.88 -15.81
CA ILE A 62 14.23 3.64 -15.37
C ILE A 62 15.12 2.82 -14.42
N LEU A 63 14.52 2.17 -13.42
CA LEU A 63 15.25 1.42 -12.39
C LEU A 63 15.76 0.06 -12.89
N GLY A 64 15.17 -0.47 -13.96
CA GLY A 64 15.38 -1.82 -14.45
C GLY A 64 14.50 -2.87 -13.74
N PRO A 65 14.33 -4.05 -14.34
CA PRO A 65 13.52 -5.12 -13.76
C PRO A 65 14.17 -5.70 -12.50
N GLY A 66 13.34 -6.22 -11.58
CA GLY A 66 13.81 -6.94 -10.40
C GLY A 66 12.96 -6.74 -9.15
N THR A 67 13.09 -7.68 -8.22
CA THR A 67 12.31 -7.72 -6.97
C THR A 67 12.43 -6.44 -6.15
N PHE A 68 13.66 -5.96 -5.93
CA PHE A 68 13.91 -4.76 -5.13
C PHE A 68 13.36 -3.49 -5.79
N ASN A 69 13.55 -3.36 -7.11
CA ASN A 69 13.09 -2.20 -7.87
C ASN A 69 11.56 -2.09 -7.87
N ILE A 70 10.86 -3.23 -7.95
CA ILE A 70 9.40 -3.25 -7.83
C ILE A 70 8.94 -2.85 -6.43
N ILE A 71 9.58 -3.37 -5.38
CA ILE A 71 9.26 -2.99 -4.00
C ILE A 71 9.38 -1.47 -3.82
N LEU A 72 10.46 -0.87 -4.32
CA LEU A 72 10.65 0.57 -4.25
C LEU A 72 9.64 1.35 -5.11
N ALA A 73 9.46 0.94 -6.37
CA ALA A 73 8.55 1.61 -7.30
C ALA A 73 7.11 1.60 -6.77
N LEU A 74 6.59 0.41 -6.43
CA LEU A 74 5.25 0.28 -5.89
C LEU A 74 5.14 0.95 -4.50
N GLY A 75 6.15 0.82 -3.64
CA GLY A 75 6.15 1.42 -2.31
C GLY A 75 5.97 2.93 -2.38
N ILE A 76 6.70 3.61 -3.27
CA ILE A 76 6.57 5.06 -3.51
C ILE A 76 5.16 5.40 -4.03
N LEU A 77 4.64 4.61 -4.96
CA LEU A 77 3.32 4.83 -5.56
C LEU A 77 2.16 4.65 -4.57
N PHE A 78 2.37 3.94 -3.47
CA PHE A 78 1.37 3.74 -2.43
C PHE A 78 1.36 4.88 -1.39
N ILE A 79 2.44 5.66 -1.28
CA ILE A 79 2.56 6.78 -0.32
C ILE A 79 1.36 7.75 -0.40
N PRO A 80 0.93 8.24 -1.57
CA PRO A 80 -0.18 9.21 -1.66
C PRO A 80 -1.50 8.69 -1.08
N SER A 81 -1.79 7.39 -1.28
CA SER A 81 -3.02 6.77 -0.80
C SER A 81 -3.06 6.73 0.74
N PHE A 82 -1.99 6.23 1.36
CA PHE A 82 -1.85 6.22 2.82
C PHE A 82 -1.80 7.63 3.40
N ALA A 83 -1.09 8.56 2.75
CA ALA A 83 -1.01 9.95 3.19
C ALA A 83 -2.38 10.62 3.24
N ARG A 84 -3.22 10.40 2.22
CA ARG A 84 -4.58 10.96 2.18
C ARG A 84 -5.46 10.43 3.32
N ILE A 85 -5.40 9.13 3.59
CA ILE A 85 -6.21 8.50 4.65
C ILE A 85 -5.77 8.99 6.04
N VAL A 86 -4.46 8.97 6.31
CA VAL A 86 -3.91 9.41 7.59
C VAL A 86 -4.12 10.91 7.81
N ARG A 87 -4.02 11.72 6.76
CA ARG A 87 -4.38 13.14 6.81
C ARG A 87 -5.83 13.35 7.22
N SER A 88 -6.76 12.62 6.62
CA SER A 88 -8.18 12.73 6.95
C SER A 88 -8.45 12.39 8.42
N GLU A 89 -7.82 11.33 8.94
CA GLU A 89 -7.90 10.98 10.36
C GLU A 89 -7.26 12.04 11.26
N MET A 90 -6.11 12.57 10.86
CA MET A 90 -5.41 13.63 11.59
C MET A 90 -6.29 14.88 11.74
N ILE A 91 -6.93 15.33 10.65
CA ILE A 91 -7.86 16.47 10.67
C ILE A 91 -9.07 16.17 11.57
N ARG A 92 -9.67 14.99 11.44
CA ARG A 92 -10.83 14.56 12.25
C ARG A 92 -10.49 14.52 13.75
N LEU A 93 -9.44 13.80 14.12
CA LEU A 93 -9.04 13.57 15.51
C LEU A 93 -8.61 14.88 16.20
N LYS A 94 -7.98 15.80 15.45
CA LYS A 94 -7.59 17.14 15.96
C LYS A 94 -8.78 17.96 16.45
N GLU A 95 -9.97 17.74 15.89
CA GLU A 95 -11.20 18.47 16.24
C GLU A 95 -11.98 17.83 17.41
N LEU A 96 -11.59 16.65 17.88
CA LEU A 96 -12.25 15.95 18.97
C LEU A 96 -11.92 16.54 20.35
N ASN A 97 -12.87 16.42 21.28
CA ASN A 97 -12.79 17.03 22.61
C ASN A 97 -11.55 16.59 23.41
N PHE A 98 -11.14 15.32 23.34
CA PHE A 98 -9.97 14.86 24.09
C PHE A 98 -8.66 15.54 23.62
N VAL A 99 -8.52 15.81 22.32
CA VAL A 99 -7.35 16.54 21.78
C VAL A 99 -7.42 18.02 22.15
N LYS A 100 -8.61 18.64 22.05
CA LYS A 100 -8.83 20.03 22.47
C LYS A 100 -8.52 20.22 23.95
N SER A 101 -9.01 19.34 24.81
CA SER A 101 -8.74 19.34 26.25
C SER A 101 -7.25 19.13 26.55
N ALA A 102 -6.59 18.17 25.89
CA ALA A 102 -5.14 17.94 26.08
C ALA A 102 -4.33 19.20 25.71
N ARG A 103 -4.73 19.92 24.64
CA ARG A 103 -4.09 21.19 24.26
C ARG A 103 -4.31 22.28 25.31
N LEU A 104 -5.51 22.40 25.87
CA LEU A 104 -5.81 23.35 26.95
C LEU A 104 -5.01 23.06 28.23
N MET A 105 -4.71 21.78 28.48
CA MET A 105 -3.82 21.33 29.56
C MET A 105 -2.32 21.55 29.26
N GLY A 106 -1.97 22.22 28.15
CA GLY A 106 -0.59 22.54 27.80
C GLY A 106 0.19 21.39 27.15
N ALA A 107 -0.47 20.34 26.65
CA ALA A 107 0.22 19.25 25.95
C ALA A 107 0.91 19.78 24.68
N GLY A 108 2.23 19.53 24.57
CA GLY A 108 3.02 19.89 23.40
C GLY A 108 2.55 19.19 22.12
N ARG A 109 2.89 19.79 20.96
CA ARG A 109 2.48 19.33 19.62
C ARG A 109 2.81 17.86 19.36
N LEU A 110 4.05 17.46 19.67
CA LEU A 110 4.52 16.08 19.50
C LEU A 110 3.79 15.11 20.42
N ARG A 111 3.49 15.51 21.67
CA ARG A 111 2.73 14.67 22.61
C ARG A 111 1.30 14.44 22.12
N ILE A 112 0.67 15.46 21.53
CA ILE A 112 -0.67 15.29 20.94
C ILE A 112 -0.61 14.29 19.79
N ILE A 113 0.35 14.43 18.88
CA ILE A 113 0.47 13.54 17.71
C ILE A 113 0.74 12.10 18.15
N PHE A 114 1.79 11.84 18.92
CA PHE A 114 2.22 10.46 19.21
C PHE A 114 1.41 9.76 20.30
N VAL A 115 0.83 10.49 21.26
CA VAL A 115 0.11 9.88 22.39
C VAL A 115 -1.40 9.89 22.19
N HIS A 116 -1.95 10.90 21.50
CA HIS A 116 -3.40 11.05 21.38
C HIS A 116 -3.92 10.71 20.00
N ILE A 117 -3.19 11.05 18.92
CA ILE A 117 -3.70 10.90 17.56
C ILE A 117 -3.24 9.58 16.94
N LEU A 118 -1.94 9.33 16.91
CA LEU A 118 -1.35 8.14 16.29
C LEU A 118 -1.96 6.82 16.81
N PRO A 119 -2.19 6.62 18.13
CA PRO A 119 -2.82 5.40 18.62
C PRO A 119 -4.27 5.22 18.16
N ASN A 120 -5.00 6.33 17.94
CA ASN A 120 -6.36 6.28 17.40
C ASN A 120 -6.36 6.06 15.88
N THR A 121 -5.37 6.60 15.16
CA THR A 121 -5.21 6.38 13.71
C THR A 121 -4.73 4.96 13.39
N TYR A 122 -4.04 4.28 14.31
CA TYR A 122 -3.57 2.90 14.12
C TYR A 122 -4.68 1.93 13.70
N LYS A 123 -5.88 2.09 14.27
CA LYS A 123 -7.07 1.30 13.92
C LYS A 123 -7.43 1.40 12.45
N THR A 124 -7.65 2.62 11.96
CA THR A 124 -7.92 2.88 10.53
C THR A 124 -6.74 2.44 9.64
N LEU A 125 -5.50 2.62 10.12
CA LEU A 125 -4.31 2.20 9.40
C LEU A 125 -4.21 0.69 9.20
N LEU A 126 -4.59 -0.12 10.19
CA LEU A 126 -4.58 -1.59 10.06
C LEU A 126 -5.51 -2.07 8.94
N THR A 127 -6.75 -1.58 8.92
CA THR A 127 -7.69 -1.90 7.83
C THR A 127 -7.13 -1.43 6.48
N THR A 128 -6.57 -0.23 6.42
CA THR A 128 -5.98 0.32 5.20
C THR A 128 -4.77 -0.48 4.72
N VAL A 129 -3.93 -0.98 5.64
CA VAL A 129 -2.78 -1.85 5.33
C VAL A 129 -3.25 -3.17 4.72
N ALA A 130 -4.33 -3.77 5.23
CA ALA A 130 -4.88 -5.00 4.66
C ALA A 130 -5.41 -4.78 3.22
N VAL A 131 -6.16 -3.70 2.98
CA VAL A 131 -6.60 -3.33 1.62
C VAL A 131 -5.39 -3.03 0.72
N GLY A 132 -4.41 -2.29 1.25
CA GLY A 132 -3.15 -2.00 0.57
C GLY A 132 -2.40 -3.27 0.16
N PHE A 133 -2.40 -4.29 1.02
CA PHE A 133 -1.76 -5.57 0.73
C PHE A 133 -2.39 -6.26 -0.49
N ASN A 134 -3.71 -6.31 -0.58
CA ASN A 134 -4.40 -6.85 -1.75
C ASN A 134 -4.03 -6.10 -3.03
N ASN A 135 -4.01 -4.77 -2.97
CA ASN A 135 -3.61 -3.95 -4.11
C ASN A 135 -2.15 -4.17 -4.50
N ALA A 136 -1.25 -4.36 -3.52
CA ALA A 136 0.16 -4.62 -3.77
C ALA A 136 0.40 -6.01 -4.37
N VAL A 137 -0.34 -7.04 -3.94
CA VAL A 137 -0.30 -8.39 -4.54
C VAL A 137 -0.71 -8.33 -6.01
N LEU A 138 -1.82 -7.63 -6.32
CA LEU A 138 -2.28 -7.47 -7.71
C LEU A 138 -1.28 -6.69 -8.56
N ALA A 139 -0.71 -5.61 -8.02
CA ALA A 139 0.28 -4.79 -8.71
C ALA A 139 1.58 -5.57 -8.98
N GLU A 140 2.10 -6.32 -8.00
CA GLU A 140 3.26 -7.20 -8.17
C GLU A 140 2.99 -8.27 -9.21
N ALA A 141 1.84 -8.95 -9.12
CA ALA A 141 1.48 -10.01 -10.04
C ALA A 141 1.38 -9.47 -11.48
N GLY A 142 0.77 -8.30 -11.67
CA GLY A 142 0.69 -7.62 -12.97
C GLY A 142 2.06 -7.22 -13.52
N MET A 143 2.91 -6.61 -12.70
CA MET A 143 4.27 -6.22 -13.10
C MET A 143 5.14 -7.42 -13.45
N SER A 144 5.05 -8.49 -12.67
CA SER A 144 5.77 -9.74 -12.93
C SER A 144 5.23 -10.50 -14.13
N TYR A 145 3.92 -10.42 -14.37
CA TYR A 145 3.32 -10.92 -15.59
C TYR A 145 3.82 -10.17 -16.83
N LEU A 146 4.06 -8.85 -16.73
CA LEU A 146 4.64 -8.04 -17.79
C LEU A 146 6.17 -8.20 -17.94
N GLY A 147 6.80 -9.10 -17.17
CA GLY A 147 8.23 -9.40 -17.27
C GLY A 147 9.15 -8.37 -16.61
N LEU A 148 8.60 -7.32 -16.02
CA LEU A 148 9.32 -6.27 -15.28
C LEU A 148 9.58 -6.67 -13.81
N GLY A 149 8.97 -7.79 -13.44
CA GLY A 149 8.95 -8.53 -12.19
C GLY A 149 10.22 -9.00 -11.54
N VAL A 150 9.97 -9.96 -10.66
CA VAL A 150 10.91 -11.01 -10.28
C VAL A 150 11.51 -11.66 -11.54
N GLN A 151 12.83 -11.77 -11.55
CA GLN A 151 13.61 -12.37 -12.63
C GLN A 151 14.10 -13.77 -12.21
N PRO A 152 14.27 -14.71 -13.17
CA PRO A 152 14.89 -16.01 -12.91
C PRO A 152 16.26 -15.84 -12.21
N PRO A 153 16.61 -16.71 -11.23
CA PRO A 153 15.92 -17.94 -10.80
C PRO A 153 14.76 -17.72 -9.81
N GLY A 154 14.40 -16.48 -9.51
CA GLY A 154 13.29 -16.15 -8.61
C GLY A 154 11.94 -16.51 -9.23
N ALA A 155 10.99 -16.93 -8.39
CA ALA A 155 9.62 -17.22 -8.79
C ALA A 155 8.65 -16.34 -8.00
N SER A 156 7.68 -15.73 -8.68
CA SER A 156 6.50 -15.08 -8.07
C SER A 156 5.23 -15.57 -8.77
N LEU A 157 4.06 -15.36 -8.17
CA LEU A 157 2.80 -15.80 -8.77
C LEU A 157 2.56 -15.13 -10.14
N GLY A 158 2.93 -13.85 -10.29
CA GLY A 158 2.87 -13.15 -11.57
C GLY A 158 3.84 -13.68 -12.62
N ARG A 159 5.08 -14.02 -12.22
CA ARG A 159 6.07 -14.63 -13.13
C ARG A 159 5.61 -16.02 -13.58
N MET A 160 5.04 -16.82 -12.68
CA MET A 160 4.48 -18.13 -13.04
C MET A 160 3.35 -18.00 -14.06
N LEU A 161 2.52 -16.96 -13.97
CA LEU A 161 1.50 -16.67 -14.98
C LEU A 161 2.11 -16.26 -16.33
N LEU A 162 3.21 -15.49 -16.34
CA LEU A 162 3.94 -15.15 -17.57
C LEU A 162 4.47 -16.41 -18.27
N GLU A 163 5.12 -17.30 -17.53
CA GLU A 163 5.67 -18.55 -18.08
C GLU A 163 4.56 -19.49 -18.59
N ALA A 164 3.43 -19.54 -17.89
CA ALA A 164 2.29 -20.37 -18.24
C ALA A 164 1.64 -20.00 -19.59
N GLN A 165 1.87 -18.79 -20.13
CA GLN A 165 1.35 -18.40 -21.45
C GLN A 165 1.77 -19.38 -22.56
N SER A 166 3.01 -19.87 -22.50
CA SER A 166 3.55 -20.82 -23.48
C SER A 166 2.91 -22.22 -23.41
N TYR A 167 2.29 -22.55 -22.27
CA TYR A 167 1.71 -23.86 -22.00
C TYR A 167 0.19 -23.83 -21.92
N LEU A 168 -0.47 -22.73 -22.30
CA LEU A 168 -1.89 -22.53 -22.04
C LEU A 168 -2.78 -23.61 -22.70
N PHE A 169 -2.42 -24.02 -23.92
CA PHE A 169 -3.17 -25.03 -24.68
C PHE A 169 -2.75 -26.48 -24.37
N THR A 170 -1.57 -26.68 -23.79
CA THR A 170 -1.01 -28.02 -23.53
C THR A 170 -1.10 -28.44 -22.07
N ALA A 171 -1.03 -27.47 -21.16
CA ALA A 171 -1.03 -27.65 -19.71
C ALA A 171 -1.68 -26.42 -19.02
N PRO A 172 -3.00 -26.21 -19.19
CA PRO A 172 -3.72 -25.04 -18.66
C PRO A 172 -3.66 -24.92 -17.13
N TRP A 173 -3.43 -26.04 -16.43
CA TRP A 173 -3.25 -26.06 -14.98
C TRP A 173 -2.09 -25.17 -14.51
N SER A 174 -1.05 -25.00 -15.34
CA SER A 174 0.10 -24.12 -15.05
C SER A 174 -0.30 -22.66 -14.86
N ALA A 175 -1.39 -22.20 -15.49
CA ALA A 175 -1.95 -20.87 -15.29
C ALA A 175 -3.01 -20.84 -14.17
N LEU A 176 -3.83 -21.89 -14.06
CA LEU A 176 -4.91 -21.96 -13.07
C LEU A 176 -4.39 -21.96 -11.63
N PHE A 177 -3.33 -22.72 -11.32
CA PHE A 177 -2.82 -22.80 -9.94
C PHE A 177 -2.30 -21.47 -9.40
N PRO A 178 -1.43 -20.71 -10.12
CA PRO A 178 -1.04 -19.38 -9.69
C PRO A 178 -2.21 -18.41 -9.58
N GLY A 179 -3.14 -18.44 -10.54
CA GLY A 179 -4.33 -17.58 -10.52
C GLY A 179 -5.22 -17.82 -9.31
N ILE A 180 -5.57 -19.08 -9.01
CA ILE A 180 -6.35 -19.45 -7.83
C ILE A 180 -5.61 -19.08 -6.55
N THR A 181 -4.28 -19.25 -6.50
CA THR A 181 -3.48 -18.86 -5.32
C THR A 181 -3.57 -17.36 -5.06
N ILE A 182 -3.48 -16.52 -6.09
CA ILE A 182 -3.68 -15.07 -5.97
C ILE A 182 -5.08 -14.77 -5.41
N VAL A 183 -6.12 -15.40 -5.97
CA VAL A 183 -7.50 -15.22 -5.53
C VAL A 183 -7.67 -15.59 -4.05
N VAL A 184 -7.14 -16.74 -3.61
CA VAL A 184 -7.23 -17.19 -2.22
C VAL A 184 -6.51 -16.23 -1.27
N ILE A 185 -5.32 -15.75 -1.64
CA ILE A 185 -4.58 -14.77 -0.83
C ILE A 185 -5.41 -13.49 -0.67
N ILE A 186 -5.93 -12.94 -1.77
CA ILE A 186 -6.69 -11.70 -1.75
C ILE A 186 -7.97 -11.85 -0.94
N LEU A 187 -8.73 -12.93 -1.16
CA LEU A 187 -9.97 -13.18 -0.41
C LEU A 187 -9.69 -13.33 1.09
N GLY A 188 -8.65 -14.06 1.48
CA GLY A 188 -8.26 -14.19 2.88
C GLY A 188 -7.96 -12.85 3.54
N PHE A 189 -7.19 -11.99 2.87
CA PHE A 189 -6.88 -10.65 3.38
C PHE A 189 -8.07 -9.67 3.32
N SER A 190 -8.98 -9.82 2.34
CA SER A 190 -10.22 -9.05 2.29
C SER A 190 -11.10 -9.34 3.50
N LEU A 191 -11.29 -10.62 3.85
CA LEU A 191 -12.07 -11.01 5.04
C LEU A 191 -11.45 -10.48 6.35
N ILE A 192 -10.11 -10.50 6.46
CA ILE A 192 -9.41 -9.89 7.59
C ILE A 192 -9.65 -8.38 7.62
N SER A 193 -9.56 -7.70 6.47
CA SER A 193 -9.81 -6.27 6.38
C SER A 193 -11.24 -5.91 6.78
N GLU A 194 -12.24 -6.68 6.37
CA GLU A 194 -13.64 -6.49 6.74
C GLU A 194 -13.84 -6.65 8.24
N GLY A 195 -13.34 -7.75 8.83
CA GLY A 195 -13.42 -7.96 10.28
C GLY A 195 -12.74 -6.87 11.11
N LEU A 196 -11.58 -6.38 10.67
CA LEU A 196 -10.92 -5.22 11.29
C LEU A 196 -11.69 -3.92 11.09
N GLY A 197 -12.41 -3.77 9.98
CA GLY A 197 -13.24 -2.60 9.70
C GLY A 197 -14.46 -2.53 10.60
N GLU A 198 -15.13 -3.65 10.85
CA GLU A 198 -16.32 -3.74 11.72
C GLU A 198 -16.00 -3.42 13.20
N GLU A 199 -14.83 -3.80 13.70
CA GLU A 199 -14.38 -3.46 15.07
C GLU A 199 -14.16 -1.94 15.28
N ASN A 200 -14.02 -1.19 14.19
CA ASN A 200 -13.68 0.24 14.20
C ASN A 200 -14.87 1.18 13.92
N ALA A 201 -16.04 0.63 13.55
CA ALA A 201 -17.28 1.38 13.29
C ALA A 201 -18.10 1.58 14.58
#